data_AF-A0A2N2SKP0-F1
#
_entry.id   AF-A0A2N2SKP0-F1
#
_cell.length_a   1.000
_cell.length_b   1.000
_cell.length_c   1.000
_cell.angle_alpha   90.00
_cell.angle_beta   90.00
_cell.angle_gamma   90.00
#
_symmetry.space_group_name_H-M   'P 1'
#
loop_
_entity.id
_entity.type
_entity.pdbx_description
1 polymer ?
#
loop_
_entity_poly.entity_id
_entity_poly.type
_entity_poly.pdbx_seq_one_letter_code
_entity_poly.pdbx_strand_id
1 'polypeptide(L)' 'SQNFIWDGTATDGSRAADGKYTVSVTATQGESNVVARTLEFGSVSSVIRGASSTDLQVGSLGIFKVADIKQIL' A
#
# COMPACT_ATOMS: atom_id res chain seq x y z
N SER A 1 -9.88 7.14 6.60
CA SER A 1 -9.41 6.20 5.57
C SER A 1 -9.91 4.82 5.95
N GLN A 2 -9.92 3.88 4.99
CA GLN A 2 -10.24 2.48 5.26
C GLN A 2 -8.92 1.71 5.17
N ASN A 3 -8.46 1.13 6.28
CA ASN A 3 -7.26 0.30 6.31
C ASN A 3 -7.70 -1.16 6.44
N PHE A 4 -7.16 -2.02 5.58
CA PHE A 4 -7.45 -3.45 5.59
C PHE A 4 -6.18 -4.21 5.96
N ILE A 5 -6.32 -5.19 6.85
CA ILE A 5 -5.25 -6.11 7.22
C ILE A 5 -5.77 -7.51 6.88
N TRP A 6 -5.06 -8.19 5.98
CA TRP A 6 -5.31 -9.59 5.72
C TRP A 6 -4.72 -10.42 6.87
N ASP A 7 -5.48 -11.41 7.33
CA ASP A 7 -5.11 -12.31 8.43
C ASP A 7 -4.09 -13.40 8.00
N GLY A 8 -3.80 -13.51 6.71
CA GLY A 8 -2.88 -14.51 6.16
C GLY A 8 -3.53 -15.85 5.82
N THR A 9 -4.86 -15.93 5.81
CA THR A 9 -5.61 -17.16 5.49
C THR A 9 -5.95 -17.23 4.00
N ALA A 10 -5.68 -18.37 3.36
CA ALA A 10 -6.03 -18.65 1.97
C ALA A 10 -7.52 -19.05 1.84
N THR A 11 -8.01 -19.12 0.60
CA THR A 11 -9.43 -19.41 0.33
C THR A 11 -9.90 -20.79 0.80
N ASP A 12 -8.98 -21.75 0.94
CA ASP A 12 -9.25 -23.09 1.45
C ASP A 12 -9.22 -23.17 2.99
N GLY A 13 -9.02 -22.05 3.68
CA GLY A 13 -8.91 -21.97 5.13
C GLY A 13 -7.52 -22.31 5.68
N SER A 14 -6.56 -22.66 4.84
CA SER A 14 -5.18 -22.90 5.26
C SER A 14 -4.43 -21.58 5.48
N ARG A 15 -3.32 -21.65 6.23
CA ARG A 15 -2.38 -20.52 6.33
C ARG A 15 -1.65 -20.37 5.00
N ALA A 16 -1.71 -19.18 4.40
CA ALA A 16 -0.92 -18.87 3.22
C ALA A 16 0.57 -19.01 3.51
N ALA A 17 1.31 -19.55 2.53
CA ALA A 17 2.76 -19.71 2.64
C ALA A 17 3.49 -18.38 2.90
N ASP A 18 4.71 -18.47 3.40
CA ASP A 18 5.54 -17.28 3.56
C ASP A 18 5.93 -16.72 2.19
N GLY A 19 5.66 -15.44 1.96
CA GLY A 19 5.94 -14.82 0.68
C GLY A 19 5.39 -13.40 0.54
N LYS A 20 5.65 -12.81 -0.62
CA LYS A 20 5.08 -11.54 -1.04
C LYS A 20 3.79 -11.79 -1.80
N TYR A 21 2.76 -11.03 -1.49
CA TYR A 21 1.44 -11.13 -2.10
C TYR A 21 1.03 -9.79 -2.70
N THR A 22 0.24 -9.84 -3.77
CA THR A 22 -0.31 -8.66 -4.44
C THR A 22 -1.79 -8.55 -4.15
N VAL A 23 -2.24 -7.35 -3.80
CA VAL A 23 -3.67 -7.02 -3.66
C VAL A 23 -4.16 -6.30 -4.92
N SER A 24 -5.31 -6.73 -5.42
CA SER A 24 -6.04 -6.06 -6.50
C SER A 24 -7.41 -5.63 -5.98
N VAL A 25 -7.79 -4.38 -6.27
CA VAL A 25 -9.07 -3.81 -5.83
C VAL A 25 -9.88 -3.35 -7.05
N THR A 26 -11.10 -3.84 -7.15
CA THR A 26 -12.12 -3.33 -8.08
C THR A 26 -13.22 -2.67 -7.26
N ALA A 27 -13.59 -1.44 -7.62
CA ALA A 27 -14.65 -0.70 -6.95
C ALA A 27 -15.78 -0.40 -7.94
N THR A 28 -17.03 -0.51 -7.48
CA THR A 28 -18.23 -0.21 -8.26
C THR A 28 -19.15 0.75 -7.49
N GLN A 29 -19.87 1.59 -8.23
CA GLN A 29 -20.97 2.41 -7.74
C GLN A 29 -22.21 2.09 -8.56
N GLY A 30 -23.15 1.33 -7.98
CA GLY A 30 -24.21 0.68 -8.74
C GLY A 30 -23.61 -0.34 -9.72
N GLU A 31 -23.99 -0.25 -10.99
CA GLU A 31 -23.47 -1.10 -12.08
C GLU A 31 -22.19 -0.53 -12.71
N SER A 32 -21.75 0.67 -12.33
CA SER A 32 -20.59 1.34 -12.93
C SER A 32 -19.31 1.06 -12.17
N ASN A 33 -18.23 0.70 -12.89
CA ASN A 33 -16.89 0.65 -12.32
C ASN A 33 -16.40 2.07 -11.98
N VAL A 34 -15.73 2.22 -10.85
CA VAL A 34 -15.03 3.45 -10.46
C VAL A 34 -13.53 3.17 -10.26
N VAL A 35 -12.71 4.17 -10.53
CA VAL A 35 -11.25 4.03 -10.42
C VAL A 35 -10.86 3.80 -8.96
N ALA A 36 -10.31 2.62 -8.67
CA ALA A 36 -9.66 2.31 -7.42
C ALA A 36 -8.13 2.42 -7.57
N ARG A 37 -7.46 2.89 -6.53
CA ARG A 37 -5.99 2.86 -6.42
C ARG A 37 -5.64 1.99 -5.22
N THR A 38 -4.96 0.87 -5.46
CA THR A 38 -4.41 0.05 -4.38
C THR A 38 -3.29 0.82 -3.68
N LEU A 39 -3.22 0.70 -2.36
CA LEU A 39 -2.17 1.27 -1.53
C LEU A 39 -1.43 0.13 -0.84
N GLU A 40 -0.12 0.31 -0.67
CA GLU A 40 0.72 -0.59 0.12
C GLU A 40 1.21 0.14 1.37
N PHE A 41 1.26 -0.59 2.49
CA PHE A 41 1.72 -0.05 3.75
C PHE A 41 3.18 -0.43 3.99
N GLY A 42 3.99 0.54 4.41
CA GLY A 42 5.39 0.32 4.73
C GLY A 42 5.90 1.32 5.76
N SER A 43 6.93 0.91 6.51
CA SER A 43 7.59 1.79 7.48
C SER A 43 8.54 2.75 6.77
N VAL A 44 8.53 4.02 7.19
CA VAL A 44 9.54 4.99 6.74
C VAL A 44 10.86 4.63 7.41
N SER A 45 11.87 4.29 6.62
CA SER A 45 13.20 3.93 7.12
C SER A 45 14.17 5.11 7.10
N SER A 46 13.96 6.11 6.24
CA SER A 46 14.73 7.35 6.26
C SER A 46 14.02 8.50 5.54
N VAL A 47 14.50 9.73 5.80
CA VAL A 47 14.11 10.95 5.11
C VAL A 47 15.26 11.41 4.23
N ILE A 48 14.97 11.68 2.96
CA ILE A 48 15.93 12.13 1.96
C ILE A 48 15.66 13.60 1.67
N ARG A 49 16.64 14.46 1.91
CA ARG A 49 16.54 15.91 1.66
C ARG A 49 17.36 16.27 0.42
N GLY A 50 16.67 16.60 -0.66
CA GLY A 50 17.25 17.18 -1.87
C GLY A 50 17.22 18.71 -1.84
N ALA A 51 17.81 19.34 -2.85
CA ALA A 51 17.82 20.80 -2.98
C ALA A 51 16.41 21.40 -3.17
N SER A 52 15.46 20.63 -3.72
CA SER A 52 14.10 21.09 -4.06
C SER A 52 12.98 20.17 -3.56
N SER A 53 13.30 19.00 -3.00
CA SER A 53 12.31 18.04 -2.49
C SER A 53 12.75 17.42 -1.17
N THR A 54 11.75 16.98 -0.41
CA THR A 54 11.93 16.02 0.68
C THR A 54 11.18 14.76 0.28
N ASP A 55 11.89 13.65 0.22
CA ASP A 55 11.37 12.35 -0.16
C ASP A 55 11.55 11.36 1.00
N LEU A 56 10.79 10.27 0.98
CA LEU A 56 10.77 9.25 2.02
C LEU A 56 11.22 7.92 1.45
N GLN A 57 12.20 7.29 2.09
CA GLN A 57 12.48 5.87 1.87
C GLN A 57 11.47 5.06 2.69
N VAL A 58 10.69 4.21 2.03
CA VAL A 58 9.66 3.37 2.66
C VAL A 58 10.09 1.91 2.57
N GLY A 59 10.76 1.42 3.61
CA GLY A 59 11.24 0.03 3.70
C GLY A 59 11.90 -0.47 2.42
N SER A 60 11.45 -1.65 1.94
CA SER A 60 11.85 -2.21 0.65
C SER A 60 10.98 -1.75 -0.53
N LEU A 61 10.00 -0.86 -0.31
CA LEU A 61 9.10 -0.35 -1.36
C LEU A 61 9.78 0.69 -2.24
N GLY A 62 10.77 1.40 -1.69
CA GLY A 62 11.57 2.38 -2.43
C GLY A 62 11.43 3.81 -1.92
N ILE A 63 11.77 4.77 -2.78
CA ILE A 63 11.73 6.21 -2.48
C ILE A 63 10.45 6.80 -3.06
N PHE A 64 9.71 7.53 -2.24
CA PHE A 64 8.46 8.19 -2.62
C PHE A 64 8.49 9.66 -2.26
N LYS A 65 7.81 10.50 -3.03
CA LYS A 65 7.61 11.90 -2.66
C LYS A 65 6.61 11.96 -1.52
N VAL A 66 6.70 12.99 -0.68
CA VAL A 66 5.66 13.24 0.35
C VAL A 66 4.26 13.35 -0.27
N ALA A 67 4.15 13.86 -1.50
CA ALA A 67 2.88 13.96 -2.22
C ALA A 67 2.28 12.60 -2.64
N ASP A 68 3.08 11.54 -2.71
CA ASP A 68 2.61 10.18 -3.02
C ASP A 68 2.05 9.47 -1.77
N ILE A 69 2.29 10.03 -0.57
CA ILE A 69 1.87 9.44 0.70
C ILE A 69 0.40 9.75 0.95
N LYS A 70 -0.42 8.68 1.03
CA LYS A 70 -1.85 8.84 1.29
C LYS A 70 -2.18 9.12 2.76
N GLN A 71 -1.41 8.55 3.69
CA GLN A 71 -1.66 8.64 5.13
C GLN A 71 -0.41 8.27 5.94
N ILE A 72 -0.27 8.86 7.13
CA ILE A 72 0.67 8.48 8.19
C ILE A 72 -0.15 7.94 9.37
N LEU A 73 0.32 6.86 10.00
CA LEU A 73 -0.30 6.21 11.16
C LEU A 73 0.55 6.39 12.41
#